data_AF-A0A8S4BIX9-F1
#
_entry.id   AF-A0A8S4BIX9-F1
#
_cell.length_a   1.000
_cell.length_b   1.000
_cell.length_c   1.000
_cell.angle_alpha   90.00
_cell.angle_beta   90.00
_cell.angle_gamma   90.00
#
_symmetry.space_group_name_H-M   'P 1'
#
loop_
_entity.id
_entity.type
_entity.pdbx_description
1 polymer ?
#
loop_
_entity_poly.entity_id
_entity_poly.type
_entity_poly.pdbx_seq_one_letter_code
_entity_poly.pdbx_strand_id
1 'polypeptide(L)'
;MTRTRTECVCVHGVCDNRPGSGGVCLRGSCLDGFSGELCDRRAVPCGADGRLQHCHLQADCSTSGLSATRGGCHGNAECVFVGPGNASCVCAEGWTGDGRACAEINNCQQESRGGCSPNADCQHLGPAQAKCELREGGVHTCTCPDGYAGDGTTCYGSLLEILEWTPLVGIMSLIEDGSTQKSV
;
A
#
# COMPACT_ATOMS: atom_id res chain seq x y z
N MET A 1 6.53 29.89 61.77
CA MET A 1 7.07 29.22 60.56
C MET A 1 6.21 29.64 59.37
N THR A 2 6.63 30.70 58.69
CA THR A 2 5.97 31.27 57.52
C THR A 2 6.13 30.31 56.34
N ARG A 3 5.07 29.58 55.96
CA ARG A 3 5.05 28.78 54.74
C ARG A 3 5.04 29.75 53.55
N THR A 4 6.19 29.93 52.91
CA THR A 4 6.31 30.67 51.65
C THR A 4 5.37 30.06 50.62
N ARG A 5 4.47 30.89 50.08
CA ARG A 5 3.66 30.55 48.89
C ARG A 5 4.65 30.44 47.74
N THR A 6 5.13 29.24 47.45
CA THR A 6 5.90 28.96 46.23
C THR A 6 5.04 29.37 45.05
N GLU A 7 5.51 30.33 44.27
CA GLU A 7 4.82 30.77 43.06
C GLU A 7 4.71 29.61 42.06
N CYS A 8 3.61 29.59 41.33
CA CYS A 8 3.33 28.57 40.34
C CYS A 8 4.25 28.74 39.14
N VAL A 9 5.10 27.74 38.89
CA VAL A 9 6.08 27.76 37.80
C VAL A 9 5.68 26.87 36.61
N CYS A 10 4.42 26.43 36.59
CA CYS A 10 3.82 25.71 35.47
C CYS A 10 3.85 26.54 34.19
N VAL A 11 4.40 25.98 33.10
CA VAL A 11 4.43 26.64 31.79
C VAL A 11 3.20 26.28 30.96
N HIS A 12 2.94 24.99 30.81
CA HIS A 12 1.86 24.46 29.97
C HIS A 12 0.94 23.52 30.76
N GLY A 13 0.47 23.94 31.94
CA GLY A 13 -0.43 23.13 32.76
C GLY A 13 -1.09 23.90 33.89
N VAL A 14 -1.97 23.23 34.62
CA VAL A 14 -2.73 23.83 35.74
C VAL A 14 -1.97 23.63 37.04
N CYS A 15 -1.78 24.70 37.77
CA CYS A 15 -0.97 24.68 38.98
C CYS A 15 -1.70 24.08 40.19
N ASP A 16 -0.99 23.29 41.01
CA ASP A 16 -1.52 22.70 42.23
C ASP A 16 -1.40 23.68 43.41
N ASN A 17 -2.54 24.25 43.80
CA ASN A 17 -2.65 25.26 44.86
C ASN A 17 -2.62 24.68 46.29
N ARG A 18 -2.39 23.38 46.47
CA ARG A 18 -2.31 22.77 47.81
C ARG A 18 -1.08 23.30 48.58
N PRO A 19 -1.21 23.64 49.87
CA PRO A 19 -0.09 24.12 50.68
C PRO A 19 1.04 23.09 50.76
N GLY A 20 2.24 23.46 50.30
CA GLY A 20 3.39 22.55 50.25
C GLY A 20 3.53 21.74 48.95
N SER A 21 2.72 22.04 47.94
CA SER A 21 2.88 21.53 46.56
C SER A 21 4.24 21.91 45.96
N GLY A 22 4.88 22.98 46.45
CA GLY A 22 6.20 23.40 45.96
C GLY A 22 6.16 24.05 44.57
N GLY A 23 4.97 24.43 44.08
CA GLY A 23 4.80 25.12 42.79
C GLY A 23 4.66 24.20 41.58
N VAL A 24 4.40 22.89 41.80
CA VAL A 24 4.20 21.91 40.73
C VAL A 24 2.80 21.97 40.11
N CYS A 25 2.67 21.40 38.92
CA CYS A 25 1.39 21.27 38.22
C CYS A 25 0.59 20.07 38.74
N LEU A 26 -0.74 20.17 38.63
CA LEU A 26 -1.64 19.05 38.90
C LEU A 26 -1.31 17.90 37.95
N ARG A 27 -1.29 16.67 38.49
CA ARG A 27 -1.02 15.47 37.70
C ARG A 27 -2.05 15.34 36.58
N GLY A 28 -1.58 15.21 35.34
CA GLY A 28 -2.45 15.10 34.16
C GLY A 28 -3.08 16.42 33.68
N SER A 29 -2.62 17.57 34.17
CA SER A 29 -3.08 18.89 33.74
C SER A 29 -2.22 19.54 32.65
N CYS A 30 -1.16 18.87 32.20
CA CYS A 30 -0.33 19.39 31.12
C CYS A 30 -1.12 19.41 29.81
N LEU A 31 -0.90 20.46 29.00
CA LEU A 31 -1.41 20.55 27.65
C LEU A 31 -0.83 19.44 26.77
N ASP A 32 -1.58 19.01 25.76
CA ASP A 32 -1.14 18.01 24.80
C ASP A 32 0.23 18.36 24.20
N GLY A 33 1.16 17.40 24.24
CA GLY A 33 2.54 17.58 23.78
C GLY A 33 3.50 18.16 24.84
N PHE A 34 3.05 18.36 26.08
CA PHE A 34 3.90 18.80 27.20
C PHE A 34 3.83 17.83 28.38
N SER A 35 4.94 17.70 29.12
CA SER A 35 5.06 16.82 30.28
C SER A 35 6.08 17.32 31.29
N GLY A 36 6.18 16.64 32.44
CA GLY A 36 7.02 17.01 33.58
C GLY A 36 6.20 17.58 34.73
N GLU A 37 6.81 17.69 35.91
CA GLU A 37 6.14 18.25 37.10
C GLU A 37 5.74 19.72 36.92
N LEU A 38 6.39 20.42 35.98
CA LEU A 38 6.12 21.83 35.64
C LEU A 38 5.54 22.01 34.22
N CYS A 39 5.26 20.92 33.50
CA CYS A 39 4.83 20.93 32.10
C CYS A 39 5.73 21.78 31.17
N ASP A 40 7.04 21.80 31.45
CA ASP A 40 8.07 22.57 30.76
C ASP A 40 8.75 21.77 29.64
N ARG A 41 8.59 20.45 29.64
CA ARG A 41 9.25 19.55 28.68
C ARG A 41 8.31 19.18 27.56
N ARG A 42 8.73 19.37 26.31
CA ARG A 42 8.01 18.82 25.15
C ARG A 42 8.01 17.30 25.22
N ALA A 43 6.82 16.72 25.11
CA ALA A 43 6.61 15.29 25.08
C ALA A 43 6.19 14.91 23.66
N VAL A 44 7.11 14.29 22.94
CA VAL A 44 6.79 13.64 21.66
C VAL A 44 6.28 12.22 21.95
N PRO A 45 5.23 11.75 21.26
CA PRO A 45 4.74 10.39 21.45
C PRO A 45 5.83 9.39 21.04
N CYS A 46 6.24 8.52 21.97
CA CYS A 46 7.13 7.41 21.71
C CYS A 46 6.33 6.10 21.69
N GLY A 47 6.27 5.45 20.54
CA GLY A 47 5.62 4.15 20.39
C GLY A 47 4.12 4.21 20.14
N ALA A 48 3.53 3.02 20.02
CA ALA A 48 2.16 2.89 19.58
C ALA A 48 1.19 3.31 20.68
N ASP A 49 1.46 3.10 21.94
CA ASP A 49 0.52 3.08 23.07
C ASP A 49 -0.05 4.45 23.52
N GLY A 50 0.29 5.55 22.85
CA GLY A 50 -0.23 6.88 23.20
C GLY A 50 0.10 7.33 24.63
N ARG A 51 0.96 6.59 25.35
CA ARG A 51 1.44 6.96 26.68
C ARG A 51 2.64 7.90 26.52
N LEU A 52 2.52 9.07 27.13
CA LEU A 52 3.61 10.02 27.32
C LEU A 52 4.63 9.42 28.31
N GLN A 53 5.47 8.49 27.85
CA GLN A 53 6.62 8.02 28.64
C GLN A 53 7.78 9.01 28.46
N HIS A 54 8.35 9.43 29.57
CA HIS A 54 9.34 10.49 29.66
C HIS A 54 10.72 10.04 29.14
N CYS A 55 10.92 9.99 27.82
CA CYS A 55 12.28 9.87 27.25
C CYS A 55 12.93 11.26 27.22
N HIS A 56 14.15 11.36 27.75
CA HIS A 56 14.99 12.56 27.69
C HIS A 56 15.30 12.91 26.22
N LEU A 57 15.59 14.19 25.92
CA LEU A 57 15.99 14.69 24.58
C LEU A 57 17.09 13.84 23.88
N GLN A 58 17.88 13.11 24.68
CA GLN A 58 19.00 12.28 24.22
C GLN A 58 18.86 10.78 24.58
N ALA A 59 17.70 10.34 25.06
CA ALA A 59 17.48 8.93 25.42
C ALA A 59 16.88 8.14 24.26
N ASP A 60 17.46 6.96 23.98
CA ASP A 60 16.87 5.99 23.07
C ASP A 60 15.79 5.19 23.80
N CYS A 61 14.60 5.17 23.23
CA CYS A 61 13.38 4.68 23.85
C CYS A 61 13.19 3.21 23.44
N SER A 62 13.85 2.30 24.17
CA SER A 62 13.75 0.84 23.91
C SER A 62 12.63 0.21 24.74
N THR A 63 11.59 -0.28 24.06
CA THR A 63 10.43 -0.97 24.65
C THR A 63 10.84 -2.36 25.15
N SER A 64 11.27 -2.43 26.41
CA SER A 64 11.60 -3.70 27.07
C SER A 64 10.32 -4.53 27.28
N GLY A 65 9.94 -5.29 26.26
CA GLY A 65 8.71 -6.10 26.20
C GLY A 65 8.17 -6.34 24.78
N LEU A 66 8.60 -5.54 23.80
CA LEU A 66 8.54 -5.89 22.38
C LEU A 66 9.93 -6.37 22.01
N SER A 67 10.05 -7.66 21.68
CA SER A 67 11.31 -8.29 21.24
C SER A 67 12.04 -7.38 20.23
N ALA A 68 13.37 -7.34 20.34
CA ALA A 68 14.37 -6.49 19.67
C ALA A 68 14.38 -6.50 18.11
N THR A 69 13.23 -6.64 17.47
CA THR A 69 13.02 -6.87 16.05
C THR A 69 11.75 -6.13 15.63
N ARG A 70 11.85 -4.91 15.11
CA ARG A 70 10.77 -4.22 14.34
C ARG A 70 9.30 -4.51 14.77
N GLY A 71 8.97 -4.42 16.07
CA GLY A 71 7.61 -4.68 16.56
C GLY A 71 7.11 -6.15 16.45
N GLY A 72 8.01 -7.11 16.24
CA GLY A 72 7.69 -8.54 16.04
C GLY A 72 7.31 -8.91 14.60
N CYS A 73 7.57 -8.03 13.63
CA CYS A 73 7.35 -8.29 12.20
C CYS A 73 8.52 -9.04 11.55
N HIS A 74 8.23 -9.73 10.45
CA HIS A 74 9.23 -10.38 9.62
C HIS A 74 10.23 -9.37 9.03
N GLY A 75 11.43 -9.82 8.63
CA GLY A 75 12.43 -8.97 7.98
C GLY A 75 11.93 -8.35 6.66
N ASN A 76 11.09 -9.09 5.93
CA ASN A 76 10.44 -8.68 4.68
C ASN A 76 9.00 -8.20 4.91
N ALA A 77 8.72 -7.62 6.07
CA ALA A 77 7.43 -6.99 6.39
C ALA A 77 7.63 -5.54 6.83
N GLU A 78 6.61 -4.73 6.55
CA GLU A 78 6.44 -3.38 7.03
C GLU A 78 5.57 -3.38 8.28
N CYS A 79 5.99 -2.61 9.27
CA CYS A 79 5.21 -2.40 10.50
C CYS A 79 4.32 -1.18 10.29
N VAL A 80 3.00 -1.40 10.29
CA VAL A 80 1.99 -0.38 10.03
C VAL A 80 1.30 -0.01 11.34
N PHE A 81 1.30 1.27 11.66
CA PHE A 81 0.61 1.77 12.85
C PHE A 81 -0.91 1.81 12.61
N VAL A 82 -1.67 1.07 13.41
CA VAL A 82 -3.14 0.97 13.28
C VAL A 82 -3.85 1.78 14.36
N GLY A 83 -3.21 1.98 15.51
CA GLY A 83 -3.72 2.86 16.55
C GLY A 83 -3.00 2.68 17.87
N PRO A 84 -3.49 3.34 18.94
CA PRO A 84 -2.78 3.35 20.20
C PRO A 84 -2.52 1.94 20.78
N GLY A 85 -1.27 1.50 20.81
CA GLY A 85 -0.84 0.19 21.31
C GLY A 85 -1.08 -0.97 20.33
N ASN A 86 -1.53 -0.64 19.11
CA ASN A 86 -1.86 -1.59 18.06
C ASN A 86 -1.05 -1.29 16.79
N ALA A 87 -0.15 -2.21 16.46
CA ALA A 87 0.61 -2.20 15.22
C ALA A 87 0.40 -3.53 14.50
N SER A 88 0.23 -3.46 13.18
CA SER A 88 0.08 -4.64 12.33
C SER A 88 1.33 -4.82 11.47
N CYS A 89 1.63 -6.06 11.10
CA CYS A 89 2.69 -6.37 10.16
C CYS A 89 2.08 -6.68 8.80
N VAL A 90 2.61 -6.11 7.74
CA VAL A 90 2.17 -6.37 6.36
C VAL A 90 3.39 -6.79 5.56
N CYS A 91 3.32 -7.91 4.84
CA CYS A 91 4.44 -8.33 4.00
C CYS A 91 4.74 -7.29 2.92
N ALA A 92 6.03 -7.06 2.66
CA ALA A 92 6.47 -6.13 1.63
C ALA A 92 6.04 -6.59 0.24
N GLU A 93 6.12 -5.68 -0.74
CA GLU A 93 5.82 -5.99 -2.12
C GLU A 93 6.63 -7.19 -2.61
N GLY A 94 5.97 -8.14 -3.26
CA GLY A 94 6.55 -9.41 -3.71
C GLY A 94 6.63 -10.51 -2.66
N TRP A 95 6.10 -10.28 -1.46
CA TRP A 95 6.03 -11.26 -0.37
C TRP A 95 4.59 -11.51 0.07
N THR A 96 4.30 -12.70 0.60
CA THR A 96 2.98 -13.11 1.07
C THR A 96 3.05 -13.78 2.43
N GLY A 97 1.98 -13.70 3.22
CA GLY A 97 1.91 -14.25 4.58
C GLY A 97 1.15 -13.35 5.54
N ASP A 98 1.39 -13.52 6.84
CA ASP A 98 0.70 -12.80 7.93
C ASP A 98 1.48 -11.57 8.45
N GLY A 99 2.59 -11.21 7.79
CA GLY A 99 3.47 -10.12 8.20
C GLY A 99 4.46 -10.47 9.31
N ARG A 100 4.24 -11.56 10.07
CA ARG A 100 5.21 -12.11 11.04
C ARG A 100 6.05 -13.21 10.41
N ALA A 101 5.47 -13.95 9.49
CA ALA A 101 6.11 -14.86 8.57
C ALA A 101 5.75 -14.44 7.15
N CYS A 102 6.75 -14.00 6.37
CA CYS A 102 6.56 -13.67 4.97
C CYS A 102 7.38 -14.62 4.10
N ALA A 103 6.71 -15.25 3.15
CA ALA A 103 7.31 -16.07 2.11
C ALA A 103 7.38 -15.29 0.80
N GLU A 104 8.40 -15.60 0.00
CA GLU A 104 8.58 -15.02 -1.32
C GLU A 104 7.47 -15.48 -2.26
N ILE A 105 6.92 -14.54 -3.05
CA ILE A 105 5.94 -14.88 -4.07
C ILE A 105 6.68 -15.36 -5.32
N ASN A 106 6.60 -16.66 -5.63
CA ASN A 106 7.09 -17.19 -6.89
C ASN A 106 6.00 -17.14 -7.97
N ASN A 107 6.04 -16.12 -8.82
CA ASN A 107 5.07 -15.93 -9.90
C ASN A 107 5.05 -17.09 -10.92
N CYS A 108 6.16 -17.81 -11.11
CA CYS A 108 6.21 -18.95 -12.04
C CYS A 108 5.39 -20.15 -11.55
N GLN A 109 5.11 -20.23 -10.25
CA GLN A 109 4.29 -21.30 -9.64
C GLN A 109 2.80 -20.94 -9.56
N GLN A 110 2.44 -19.71 -9.89
CA GLN A 110 1.04 -19.30 -9.96
C GLN A 110 0.39 -19.78 -11.25
N GLU A 111 -0.94 -19.80 -11.26
CA GLU A 111 -1.74 -20.13 -12.45
C GLU A 111 -1.39 -19.24 -13.65
N SER A 112 -1.12 -17.95 -13.40
CA SER A 112 -0.71 -16.98 -14.41
C SER A 112 0.69 -17.23 -14.98
N ARG A 113 1.49 -18.13 -14.36
CA ARG A 113 2.90 -18.40 -14.70
C ARG A 113 3.74 -17.14 -14.87
N GLY A 114 3.50 -16.12 -14.04
CA GLY A 114 4.16 -14.81 -14.13
C GLY A 114 3.91 -14.06 -15.43
N GLY A 115 2.80 -14.37 -16.12
CA GLY A 115 2.47 -13.82 -17.43
C GLY A 115 3.15 -14.54 -18.61
N CYS A 116 3.87 -15.63 -18.36
CA CYS A 116 4.55 -16.36 -19.43
C CYS A 116 3.58 -17.20 -20.27
N SER A 117 3.82 -17.19 -21.58
CA SER A 117 3.13 -18.08 -22.52
C SER A 117 3.35 -19.56 -22.15
N PRO A 118 2.39 -20.45 -22.45
CA PRO A 118 2.57 -21.90 -22.37
C PRO A 118 3.86 -22.41 -23.03
N ASN A 119 4.27 -21.76 -24.12
CA ASN A 119 5.44 -22.14 -24.93
C ASN A 119 6.76 -21.50 -24.44
N ALA A 120 6.73 -20.75 -23.35
CA ALA A 120 7.90 -20.16 -22.72
C ALA A 120 8.23 -20.86 -21.39
N ASP A 121 9.52 -20.93 -21.08
CA ASP A 121 10.03 -21.26 -19.76
C ASP A 121 10.02 -20.01 -18.88
N CYS A 122 9.56 -20.19 -17.64
CA CYS A 122 9.48 -19.13 -16.64
C CYS A 122 10.66 -19.27 -15.68
N GLN A 123 11.50 -18.24 -15.63
CA GLN A 123 12.63 -18.14 -14.71
C GLN A 123 12.26 -17.25 -13.53
N HIS A 124 12.36 -17.80 -12.32
CA HIS A 124 12.16 -17.04 -11.09
C HIS A 124 13.41 -16.20 -10.80
N LEU A 125 13.25 -14.88 -10.75
CA LEU A 125 14.35 -13.95 -10.53
C LEU A 125 14.40 -13.40 -9.10
N GLY A 126 13.30 -13.48 -8.37
CA GLY A 126 13.16 -12.93 -7.03
C GLY A 126 11.69 -12.67 -6.66
N PRO A 127 11.45 -11.91 -5.58
CA PRO A 127 10.10 -11.77 -5.01
C PRO A 127 9.14 -11.13 -6.01
N ALA A 128 8.11 -11.88 -6.40
CA ALA A 128 7.16 -11.55 -7.47
C ALA A 128 7.80 -11.15 -8.81
N GLN A 129 9.01 -11.64 -9.11
CA GLN A 129 9.70 -11.36 -10.37
C GLN A 129 9.90 -12.65 -11.17
N ALA A 130 9.53 -12.58 -12.44
CA ALA A 130 9.67 -13.67 -13.39
C ALA A 130 10.19 -13.15 -14.74
N LYS A 131 10.96 -13.99 -15.45
CA LYS A 131 11.39 -13.75 -16.83
C LYS A 131 10.94 -14.90 -17.71
N CYS A 132 10.37 -14.59 -18.86
CA CYS A 132 9.92 -15.57 -19.84
C CYS A 132 10.95 -15.72 -20.95
N GLU A 133 11.39 -16.93 -21.22
CA GLU A 133 12.25 -17.25 -22.35
C GLU A 133 11.57 -18.31 -23.21
N LEU A 134 11.55 -18.13 -24.53
CA LEU A 134 10.99 -19.15 -25.43
C LEU A 134 11.80 -20.45 -25.28
N ARG A 135 11.08 -21.57 -25.18
CA ARG A 135 11.70 -22.90 -25.20
C ARG A 135 12.51 -23.08 -26.46
N GLU A 136 13.62 -23.81 -26.38
CA GLU A 136 14.40 -24.16 -27.57
C GLU A 136 13.51 -24.99 -28.53
N GLY A 137 13.17 -24.41 -29.68
CA GLY A 137 12.20 -24.97 -30.63
C GLY A 137 10.72 -24.61 -30.40
N GLY A 138 10.42 -23.79 -29.39
CA GLY A 138 9.08 -23.26 -29.15
C GLY A 138 8.68 -22.23 -30.21
N VAL A 139 7.64 -22.54 -31.00
CA VAL A 139 7.08 -21.60 -31.97
C VAL A 139 6.07 -20.68 -31.27
N HIS A 140 6.32 -19.37 -31.29
CA HIS A 140 5.34 -18.37 -30.91
C HIS A 140 4.44 -18.10 -32.12
N THR A 141 3.23 -18.68 -32.11
CA THR A 141 2.23 -18.44 -33.16
C THR A 141 1.26 -17.38 -32.69
N CYS A 142 1.16 -16.29 -33.44
CA CYS A 142 0.12 -15.29 -33.28
C CYS A 142 -0.84 -15.37 -34.47
N THR A 143 -2.14 -15.25 -34.23
CA THR A 143 -3.17 -15.22 -35.27
C THR A 143 -4.08 -14.03 -35.07
N CYS A 144 -4.40 -13.34 -36.15
CA CYS A 144 -5.38 -12.25 -36.09
C CYS A 144 -6.80 -12.81 -35.82
N PRO A 145 -7.64 -12.07 -35.08
CA PRO A 145 -9.05 -12.38 -34.94
C PRO A 145 -9.78 -12.44 -36.29
N ASP A 146 -10.94 -13.09 -36.32
CA ASP A 146 -11.76 -13.18 -37.55
C ASP A 146 -12.09 -11.79 -38.11
N GLY A 147 -11.88 -11.61 -39.42
CA GLY A 147 -12.10 -10.33 -40.12
C GLY A 147 -10.88 -9.40 -40.18
N TYR A 148 -9.79 -9.74 -39.49
CA TYR A 148 -8.55 -8.97 -39.48
C TYR A 148 -7.44 -9.68 -40.26
N ALA A 149 -6.70 -8.94 -41.08
CA ALA A 149 -5.58 -9.45 -41.88
C ALA A 149 -4.25 -8.91 -41.35
N GLY A 150 -3.23 -9.75 -41.26
CA GLY A 150 -1.93 -9.36 -40.73
C GLY A 150 -1.01 -10.54 -40.43
N ASP A 151 0.10 -10.26 -39.74
CA ASP A 151 1.11 -11.27 -39.36
C ASP A 151 0.88 -11.85 -37.94
N GLY A 152 -0.27 -11.53 -37.34
CA GLY A 152 -0.62 -11.91 -35.97
C GLY A 152 0.02 -11.03 -34.89
N THR A 153 1.08 -10.28 -35.21
CA THR A 153 1.63 -9.24 -34.31
C THR A 153 1.06 -7.87 -34.61
N THR A 154 0.75 -7.61 -35.88
CA THR A 154 0.04 -6.43 -36.38
C THR A 154 -1.14 -6.92 -37.19
N CYS A 155 -2.35 -6.53 -36.81
CA CYS A 155 -3.59 -6.90 -37.47
C CYS A 155 -4.30 -5.64 -37.97
N TYR A 156 -4.58 -5.60 -39.27
CA TYR A 156 -5.34 -4.54 -39.92
C TYR A 156 -6.76 -5.04 -40.14
N GLY A 157 -7.75 -4.21 -39.81
CA GLY A 157 -9.14 -4.48 -40.14
C GLY A 157 -9.34 -4.58 -41.66
N SER A 158 -10.46 -5.15 -42.08
CA SER A 158 -10.82 -5.16 -43.48
C SER A 158 -11.21 -3.75 -43.96
N LEU A 159 -10.97 -3.44 -45.24
CA LEU A 159 -11.43 -2.18 -45.85
C LEU A 159 -12.95 -2.00 -45.72
N LEU A 160 -13.71 -3.10 -45.61
CA LEU A 160 -15.16 -3.09 -45.35
C LEU A 160 -15.51 -2.39 -44.02
N GLU A 161 -14.72 -2.59 -42.96
CA GLU A 161 -14.94 -1.96 -41.65
C GLU A 161 -14.56 -0.47 -41.65
N ILE A 162 -13.52 -0.09 -42.41
CA ILE A 162 -13.15 1.33 -42.61
C ILE A 162 -14.21 2.05 -43.45
N LEU A 163 -14.78 1.38 -44.45
CA LEU A 163 -15.82 1.93 -45.32
C LEU A 163 -17.18 2.04 -44.62
N GLU A 164 -17.49 1.20 -43.64
CA GLU A 164 -18.71 1.30 -42.82
C GLU A 164 -18.73 2.51 -41.88
N TRP A 165 -17.57 3.04 -41.49
CA TRP A 165 -17.46 4.32 -40.75
C TRP A 165 -17.36 5.55 -41.66
N THR A 166 -17.23 5.35 -42.98
CA THR A 166 -17.34 6.46 -43.92
C THR A 166 -18.82 6.80 -44.15
N PRO A 167 -19.26 8.05 -43.93
CA PRO A 167 -20.66 8.45 -44.09
C PRO A 167 -21.20 8.36 -45.54
N LEU A 168 -20.45 7.77 -46.49
CA LEU A 168 -20.81 7.67 -47.90
C LEU A 168 -21.55 6.37 -48.26
N VAL A 169 -21.43 5.29 -47.47
CA VAL A 169 -22.06 3.98 -47.80
C VAL A 169 -23.56 3.95 -47.45
N GLY A 170 -24.03 4.84 -46.56
CA GLY A 170 -25.44 4.97 -46.19
C GLY A 170 -26.39 5.39 -47.33
N ILE A 171 -25.85 5.78 -48.50
CA ILE A 171 -26.64 6.19 -49.67
C ILE A 171 -26.99 4.98 -50.56
N MET A 172 -26.20 3.89 -50.53
CA MET A 172 -26.42 2.75 -51.44
C MET A 172 -27.46 1.73 -50.91
N SER A 173 -27.73 1.72 -49.59
CA SER A 173 -28.77 0.85 -49.01
C SER A 173 -30.22 1.33 -49.28
N LEU A 174 -30.40 2.48 -49.92
CA LEU A 174 -31.74 3.01 -50.28
C LEU A 174 -32.16 2.68 -51.72
N ILE A 175 -31.37 1.91 -52.47
CA ILE A 175 -31.65 1.60 -53.89
C ILE A 175 -32.15 0.16 -54.09
N GLU A 176 -31.96 -0.76 -53.13
CA GLU A 176 -32.33 -2.17 -53.32
C GLU A 176 -33.75 -2.56 -52.85
N ASP A 177 -34.48 -1.71 -52.12
CA ASP A 177 -35.89 -1.94 -51.75
C ASP A 177 -36.90 -1.48 -52.83
N GLY A 178 -36.56 -1.72 -54.11
CA GLY A 178 -37.25 -1.14 -55.26
C GLY A 178 -37.57 -2.13 -56.38
N SER A 179 -38.44 -3.12 -56.10
CA SER A 179 -39.23 -3.92 -57.07
C SER A 179 -38.64 -5.22 -57.60
N THR A 180 -39.10 -6.36 -57.08
CA THR A 180 -40.09 -7.22 -57.79
C THR A 180 -40.58 -8.36 -56.91
N GLN A 181 -41.87 -8.35 -56.59
CA GLN A 181 -42.60 -9.54 -56.13
C GLN A 181 -42.71 -10.55 -57.28
N LYS A 182 -42.52 -11.85 -56.99
CA LYS A 182 -43.27 -12.91 -57.69
C LYS A 182 -43.47 -14.17 -56.83
N SER A 183 -44.75 -14.52 -56.73
CA SER A 183 -45.48 -15.67 -56.18
C SER A 183 -44.83 -17.06 -56.16
N VAL A 184 -45.15 -17.80 -55.09
CA VAL A 184 -45.90 -19.09 -55.14
C VAL A 184 -47.06 -18.99 -54.16
#